data_AF-A0A3C0A6W3-F1
#
_entry.id   AF-A0A3C0A6W3-F1
#
_cell.length_a   1.000
_cell.length_b   1.000
_cell.length_c   1.000
_cell.angle_alpha   90.00
_cell.angle_beta   90.00
_cell.angle_gamma   90.00
#
_symmetry.space_group_name_H-M   'P 1'
#
loop_
_entity.id
_entity.type
_entity.pdbx_description
1 polymer ?
#
loop_
_entity_poly.entity_id
_entity_poly.type
_entity_poly.pdbx_seq_one_letter_code
_entity_poly.pdbx_strand_id
1 'polypeptide(L)'
;MELNSKKVTVKKSAQELCGFLSDVKNFEQLMPDSISKFEVIREDAFIFALMSMPEITLEVKQVISPTKITLGAISDKIPFTLIGNIEAIDNDSSFIELQFQGDFNPMMAMMVKAPVSKFIETLSSNLETI
;
A
#
# COMPACT_ATOMS: atom_id res chain seq x y z
N MET A 1 10.99 10.82 5.11
CA MET A 1 10.02 11.38 4.13
C MET A 1 8.67 10.75 4.39
N GLU A 2 7.61 11.56 4.37
CA GLU A 2 6.23 11.09 4.50
C GLU A 2 5.39 11.58 3.33
N LEU A 3 4.52 10.73 2.82
CA LEU A 3 3.56 11.04 1.74
C LEU A 3 2.22 10.40 2.08
N ASN A 4 1.13 11.11 1.82
CA ASN A 4 -0.23 10.59 1.98
C ASN A 4 -0.93 10.57 0.62
N SER A 5 -1.73 9.53 0.37
CA SER A 5 -2.66 9.50 -0.74
C SER A 5 -3.85 10.43 -0.45
N LYS A 6 -4.74 10.60 -1.44
CA LYS A 6 -6.09 11.05 -1.14
C LYS A 6 -6.77 10.05 -0.19
N LYS A 7 -7.67 10.56 0.66
CA LYS A 7 -8.61 9.74 1.42
C LYS A 7 -9.77 9.34 0.52
N VAL A 8 -10.11 8.06 0.50
CA VAL A 8 -11.10 7.51 -0.43
C VAL A 8 -12.13 6.66 0.30
N THR A 9 -13.33 6.56 -0.26
CA THR A 9 -14.39 5.68 0.26
C THR A 9 -14.37 4.35 -0.48
N VAL A 10 -14.43 3.26 0.27
CA VAL A 10 -14.52 1.89 -0.24
C VAL A 10 -15.85 1.30 0.17
N LYS A 11 -16.52 0.57 -0.74
CA LYS A 11 -17.80 -0.11 -0.47
C LYS A 11 -17.59 -1.45 0.22
N LYS A 12 -16.81 -1.40 1.30
CA LYS A 12 -16.55 -2.49 2.23
C LYS A 12 -16.59 -1.92 3.64
N SER A 13 -17.13 -2.68 4.59
CA SER A 13 -16.97 -2.37 6.00
C SER A 13 -15.50 -2.27 6.36
N ALA A 14 -15.16 -1.54 7.43
CA ALA A 14 -13.77 -1.44 7.87
C ALA A 14 -13.13 -2.82 8.15
N GLN A 15 -13.93 -3.77 8.67
CA GLN A 15 -13.49 -5.14 8.94
C GLN A 15 -13.18 -5.91 7.65
N GLU A 16 -14.05 -5.82 6.64
CA GLU A 16 -13.84 -6.46 5.35
C GLU A 16 -12.66 -5.84 4.60
N LEU A 17 -12.52 -4.51 4.63
CA LEU A 17 -11.40 -3.84 3.99
C LEU A 17 -10.06 -4.19 4.66
N CYS A 18 -10.02 -4.18 6.00
CA CYS A 18 -8.82 -4.57 6.73
C CYS A 18 -8.46 -6.04 6.48
N GLY A 19 -9.45 -6.93 6.47
CA GLY A 19 -9.25 -8.35 6.13
C GLY A 19 -8.79 -8.56 4.69
N PHE A 20 -9.39 -7.82 3.74
CA PHE A 20 -9.00 -7.84 2.33
C PHE A 20 -7.53 -7.41 2.14
N LEU A 21 -7.10 -6.32 2.79
CA LEU A 21 -5.72 -5.85 2.71
C LEU A 21 -4.74 -6.74 3.46
N SER A 22 -5.21 -7.51 4.46
CA SER A 22 -4.36 -8.46 5.19
C SER A 22 -3.96 -9.67 4.35
N ASP A 23 -4.72 -9.97 3.29
CA ASP A 23 -4.38 -11.00 2.32
C ASP A 23 -3.60 -10.39 1.15
N VAL A 24 -2.28 -10.60 1.16
CA VAL A 24 -1.35 -9.94 0.24
C VAL A 24 -1.63 -10.20 -1.24
N LYS A 25 -2.27 -11.31 -1.58
CA LYS A 25 -2.63 -11.61 -2.98
C LYS A 25 -3.60 -10.57 -3.55
N ASN A 26 -4.42 -9.96 -2.68
CA ASN A 26 -5.40 -8.96 -3.10
C ASN A 26 -4.73 -7.67 -3.58
N PHE A 27 -3.45 -7.43 -3.29
CA PHE A 27 -2.72 -6.30 -3.85
C PHE A 27 -2.55 -6.39 -5.36
N GLU A 28 -2.58 -7.58 -5.96
CA GLU A 28 -2.45 -7.76 -7.42
C GLU A 28 -3.49 -6.91 -8.18
N GLN A 29 -4.75 -6.95 -7.75
CA GLN A 29 -5.83 -6.18 -8.37
C GLN A 29 -5.76 -4.67 -8.08
N LEU A 30 -4.97 -4.27 -7.09
CA LEU A 30 -4.74 -2.87 -6.77
C LEU A 30 -3.56 -2.28 -7.54
N MET A 31 -2.73 -3.11 -8.18
CA MET A 31 -1.55 -2.64 -8.88
C MET A 31 -1.90 -1.80 -10.13
N PRO A 32 -1.07 -0.82 -10.48
CA PRO A 32 -1.25 -0.06 -11.72
C PRO A 32 -1.01 -0.94 -12.96
N ASP A 33 -1.60 -0.57 -14.10
CA ASP A 33 -1.35 -1.21 -15.41
C ASP A 33 0.13 -1.21 -15.82
N SER A 34 0.92 -0.29 -15.26
CA SER A 34 2.37 -0.19 -15.50
C SER A 34 3.21 -1.23 -14.73
N ILE A 35 2.56 -2.18 -14.07
CA ILE A 35 3.24 -3.25 -13.36
C ILE A 35 3.97 -4.18 -14.34
N SER A 36 5.23 -4.47 -14.05
CA SER A 36 6.04 -5.41 -14.83
C SER A 36 6.12 -6.79 -14.17
N LYS A 37 5.92 -6.86 -12.85
CA LYS A 37 5.94 -8.10 -12.05
C LYS A 37 5.07 -7.96 -10.81
N PHE A 38 4.29 -8.99 -10.51
CA PHE A 38 3.69 -9.24 -9.20
C PHE A 38 3.89 -10.72 -8.88
N GLU A 39 4.35 -11.04 -7.67
CA GLU A 39 4.54 -12.42 -7.25
C GLU A 39 4.35 -12.52 -5.74
N VAL A 40 3.39 -13.34 -5.30
CA VAL A 40 3.24 -13.68 -3.88
C VAL A 40 4.35 -14.67 -3.53
N ILE A 41 5.24 -14.28 -2.62
CA ILE A 41 6.41 -15.09 -2.25
C ILE A 41 6.23 -15.83 -0.92
N ARG A 42 5.30 -15.35 -0.07
CA ARG A 42 4.86 -15.98 1.19
C ARG A 42 3.43 -15.58 1.48
N GLU A 43 2.82 -16.20 2.49
CA GLU A 43 1.46 -15.86 2.95
C GLU A 43 1.30 -14.38 3.32
N ASP A 44 2.37 -13.74 3.78
CA ASP A 44 2.39 -12.37 4.28
C ASP A 44 3.21 -11.41 3.40
N ALA A 45 3.73 -11.85 2.25
CA ALA A 45 4.68 -11.08 1.47
C ALA A 45 4.55 -11.27 -0.04
N PHE A 46 4.80 -10.18 -0.77
CA PHE A 46 4.80 -10.17 -2.23
C PHE A 46 5.94 -9.31 -2.78
N ILE A 47 6.37 -9.64 -3.99
CA ILE A 47 7.29 -8.86 -4.81
C ILE A 47 6.47 -8.14 -5.87
N PHE A 48 6.80 -6.88 -6.12
CA PHE A 48 6.28 -6.15 -7.27
C PHE A 48 7.35 -5.28 -7.92
N ALA A 49 7.18 -5.02 -9.22
CA ALA A 49 7.96 -4.02 -9.94
C ALA A 49 7.07 -3.20 -10.87
N LEU A 50 7.44 -1.92 -11.02
CA LEU A 50 6.87 -1.03 -12.01
C LEU A 50 7.91 -0.79 -13.11
N MET A 51 7.51 -0.50 -14.34
CA MET A 51 8.45 -0.28 -15.46
C MET A 51 9.55 0.76 -15.17
N SER A 52 9.31 1.71 -14.27
CA SER A 52 10.24 2.78 -13.90
C SER A 52 10.89 2.63 -12.52
N MET A 53 10.73 1.49 -11.84
CA MET A 53 11.17 1.28 -10.45
C MET A 53 11.84 -0.08 -10.28
N PRO A 54 12.89 -0.22 -9.44
CA PRO A 54 13.43 -1.53 -9.08
C PRO A 54 12.36 -2.42 -8.44
N GLU A 55 12.57 -3.74 -8.46
CA GLU A 55 11.76 -4.70 -7.72
C GLU A 55 11.76 -4.38 -6.23
N ILE A 56 10.59 -4.41 -5.62
CA ILE A 56 10.39 -4.20 -4.19
C ILE A 56 9.64 -5.39 -3.62
N THR A 57 10.03 -5.78 -2.41
CA THR A 57 9.35 -6.79 -1.62
C THR A 57 8.70 -6.14 -0.40
N LEU A 58 7.39 -6.32 -0.26
CA LEU A 58 6.63 -5.88 0.89
C LEU A 58 6.15 -7.08 1.69
N GLU A 59 6.16 -6.95 3.02
CA GLU A 59 5.53 -7.90 3.93
C GLU A 59 4.61 -7.19 4.93
N VAL A 60 3.56 -7.88 5.37
CA VAL A 60 2.68 -7.41 6.43
C VAL A 60 3.45 -7.42 7.75
N LYS A 61 3.65 -6.23 8.33
CA LYS A 61 4.33 -6.05 9.63
C LYS A 61 3.35 -6.02 10.79
N GLN A 62 2.17 -5.43 10.59
CA GLN A 62 1.17 -5.27 11.64
C GLN A 62 -0.22 -5.14 11.05
N VAL A 63 -1.19 -5.78 11.71
CA VAL A 63 -2.61 -5.58 11.46
C VAL A 63 -3.26 -5.21 12.79
N ILE A 64 -3.90 -4.04 12.84
CA ILE A 64 -4.75 -3.61 13.96
C ILE A 64 -6.17 -3.55 13.41
N SER A 65 -6.85 -4.70 13.40
CA SER A 65 -8.20 -4.78 12.83
C SER A 65 -9.21 -4.00 13.67
N PRO A 66 -10.15 -3.25 13.06
CA PRO A 66 -10.32 -3.01 11.61
C PRO A 66 -9.64 -1.71 11.11
N THR A 67 -8.80 -1.06 11.91
CA THR A 67 -8.42 0.35 11.72
C THR A 67 -7.09 0.57 11.01
N LYS A 68 -6.22 -0.43 10.94
CA LYS A 68 -4.88 -0.25 10.38
C LYS A 68 -4.27 -1.53 9.82
N ILE A 69 -3.58 -1.39 8.70
CA ILE A 69 -2.60 -2.35 8.22
C ILE A 69 -1.27 -1.64 7.91
N THR A 70 -0.16 -2.27 8.26
CA THR A 70 1.19 -1.79 8.00
C THR A 70 1.96 -2.83 7.21
N LEU A 71 2.38 -2.46 6.00
CA LEU A 71 3.34 -3.21 5.20
C LEU A 71 4.72 -2.57 5.28
N GLY A 72 5.77 -3.36 5.35
CA GLY A 72 7.15 -2.89 5.39
C GLY A 72 8.00 -3.54 4.31
N ALA A 73 9.01 -2.81 3.82
CA ALA A 73 10.00 -3.38 2.93
C ALA A 73 10.81 -4.48 3.62
N ILE A 74 11.06 -5.60 2.92
CA ILE A 74 11.98 -6.64 3.40
C ILE A 74 13.45 -6.23 3.18
N SER A 75 13.71 -5.38 2.18
CA SER A 75 15.07 -4.98 1.82
C SER A 75 15.66 -3.98 2.84
N ASP A 76 16.83 -4.32 3.39
CA ASP A 76 17.60 -3.44 4.28
C ASP A 76 18.13 -2.19 3.57
N LYS A 77 18.14 -2.17 2.22
CA LYS A 77 18.72 -1.07 1.45
C LYS A 77 17.82 0.16 1.40
N ILE A 78 16.50 -0.02 1.51
CA ILE A 78 15.49 1.05 1.40
C ILE A 78 14.39 0.77 2.44
N PRO A 79 14.60 1.15 3.72
CA PRO A 79 13.61 0.96 4.76
C PRO A 79 12.44 1.92 4.54
N PHE A 80 11.27 1.36 4.24
CA PHE A 80 10.03 2.11 4.16
C PHE A 80 8.84 1.27 4.62
N THR A 81 7.76 1.95 4.97
CA THR A 81 6.48 1.38 5.35
C THR A 81 5.33 2.03 4.56
N LEU A 82 4.37 1.19 4.16
CA LEU A 82 3.09 1.60 3.61
C LEU A 82 2.00 1.28 4.65
N ILE A 83 1.32 2.29 5.14
CA ILE A 83 0.31 2.18 6.18
C ILE A 83 -1.05 2.49 5.57
N GLY A 84 -1.99 1.57 5.66
CA GLY A 84 -3.40 1.82 5.35
C GLY A 84 -4.15 2.18 6.63
N ASN A 85 -4.57 3.44 6.76
CA ASN A 85 -5.41 3.91 7.87
C ASN A 85 -6.88 3.80 7.45
N ILE A 86 -7.67 3.03 8.20
CA ILE A 86 -9.06 2.71 7.87
C ILE A 86 -9.98 3.31 8.93
N GLU A 87 -11.04 3.97 8.49
CA GLU A 87 -12.08 4.54 9.35
C GLU A 87 -13.45 4.05 8.89
N ALA A 88 -14.25 3.50 9.81
CA ALA A 88 -15.60 3.07 9.48
C ALA A 88 -16.49 4.28 9.18
N ILE A 89 -17.33 4.16 8.14
CA ILE A 89 -18.38 5.14 7.84
C ILE A 89 -19.72 4.59 8.35
N ASP A 90 -20.05 3.38 7.91
CA ASP A 90 -21.23 2.62 8.30
C ASP A 90 -20.93 1.11 8.25
N ASN A 91 -21.96 0.27 8.24
CA ASN A 91 -21.81 -1.19 8.24
C ASN A 91 -21.27 -1.74 6.93
N ASP A 92 -21.33 -0.99 5.83
CA ASP A 92 -21.04 -1.48 4.48
C ASP A 92 -19.97 -0.63 3.77
N SER A 93 -19.47 0.42 4.42
CA SER A 93 -18.49 1.33 3.85
C SER A 93 -17.47 1.86 4.86
N SER A 94 -16.30 2.21 4.34
CA SER A 94 -15.19 2.74 5.11
C SER A 94 -14.38 3.74 4.30
N PHE A 95 -13.69 4.63 4.99
CA PHE A 95 -12.63 5.43 4.41
C PHE A 95 -11.28 4.72 4.55
N ILE A 96 -10.40 4.96 3.59
CA ILE A 96 -8.98 4.61 3.68
C ILE A 96 -8.09 5.73 3.18
N GLU A 97 -6.99 5.97 3.88
CA GLU A 97 -5.87 6.80 3.44
C GLU A 97 -4.58 5.98 3.52
N LEU A 98 -3.81 5.98 2.43
CA LEU A 98 -2.50 5.32 2.39
C LEU A 98 -1.43 6.33 2.77
N GLN A 99 -0.64 6.00 3.78
CA GLN A 99 0.51 6.77 4.24
C GLN A 99 1.79 5.99 3.94
N PHE A 100 2.69 6.60 3.18
CA PHE A 100 4.04 6.12 2.96
C PHE A 100 4.99 6.82 3.93
N GLN A 101 5.82 6.06 4.64
CA GLN A 101 6.92 6.58 5.47
C GLN A 101 8.21 5.90 5.06
N GLY A 102 9.24 6.67 4.73
CA GLY A 102 10.56 6.14 4.37
C GLY A 102 11.68 6.96 4.97
N ASP A 103 12.72 6.29 5.48
CA ASP A 103 13.91 6.96 6.00
C ASP A 103 14.94 7.14 4.88
N PHE A 104 14.80 8.26 4.17
CA PHE A 104 15.63 8.59 3.01
C PHE A 104 16.42 9.85 3.28
N ASN A 105 17.68 9.85 2.85
CA ASN A 105 18.44 11.09 2.74
C ASN A 105 17.75 12.06 1.74
N PRO A 106 18.00 13.37 1.81
CA PRO A 106 17.31 14.35 0.98
C PRO A 106 17.39 14.11 -0.53
N MET A 107 18.52 13.59 -1.03
CA MET A 107 18.72 13.30 -2.45
C MET A 107 17.84 12.13 -2.91
N MET A 108 17.86 11.01 -2.16
CA MET A 108 17.02 9.85 -2.42
C MET A 108 15.53 10.20 -2.32
N ALA A 109 15.15 10.99 -1.31
CA ALA A 109 13.77 11.44 -1.13
C ALA A 109 13.24 12.17 -2.38
N MET A 110 14.02 13.05 -3.00
CA MET A 110 13.61 13.74 -4.22
C MET A 110 13.42 12.79 -5.41
N MET A 111 14.29 11.80 -5.56
CA MET A 111 14.20 10.82 -6.66
C MET A 111 13.01 9.87 -6.52
N VAL A 112 12.69 9.45 -5.29
CA VAL A 112 11.61 8.48 -5.04
C VAL A 112 10.26 9.12 -4.83
N LYS A 113 10.19 10.42 -4.46
CA LYS A 113 8.93 11.10 -4.17
C LYS A 113 7.92 11.00 -5.31
N ALA A 114 8.31 11.36 -6.54
CA ALA A 114 7.40 11.32 -7.69
C ALA A 114 6.85 9.91 -7.99
N PRO A 115 7.69 8.86 -8.17
CA PRO A 115 7.17 7.52 -8.45
C PRO A 115 6.37 6.93 -7.27
N VAL A 116 6.78 7.17 -6.02
CA VAL A 116 6.06 6.68 -4.84
C VAL A 116 4.71 7.39 -4.67
N SER A 117 4.66 8.73 -4.85
CA SER A 117 3.39 9.47 -4.85
C SER A 117 2.42 8.91 -5.88
N LYS A 118 2.87 8.68 -7.12
CA LYS A 118 2.02 8.10 -8.17
C LYS A 118 1.56 6.68 -7.84
N PHE A 119 2.42 5.89 -7.22
CA PHE A 119 2.10 4.54 -6.78
C PHE A 119 0.98 4.54 -5.73
N ILE A 120 1.13 5.31 -4.64
CA ILE A 120 0.10 5.35 -3.58
C ILE A 120 -1.21 6.00 -4.05
N GLU A 121 -1.15 6.96 -4.98
CA GLU A 121 -2.35 7.53 -5.62
C GLU A 121 -3.10 6.50 -6.46
N THR A 122 -2.37 5.65 -7.18
CA THR A 122 -2.98 4.61 -8.01
C THR A 122 -3.59 3.51 -7.16
N LEU A 123 -2.87 3.04 -6.13
CA LEU A 123 -3.43 2.09 -5.15
C LEU A 123 -4.71 2.65 -4.52
N SER A 124 -4.67 3.91 -4.08
CA SER A 124 -5.82 4.59 -3.49
C SER A 124 -7.00 4.71 -4.47
N SER A 125 -6.74 4.97 -5.74
CA SER A 125 -7.80 5.04 -6.77
C SER A 125 -8.37 3.65 -7.09
N ASN A 126 -7.54 2.60 -7.12
CA ASN A 126 -8.02 1.23 -7.33
C ASN A 126 -8.78 0.69 -6.10
N LEU A 127 -8.51 1.20 -4.90
CA LEU A 127 -9.31 0.90 -3.71
C LEU A 127 -10.74 1.44 -3.80
N GLU A 128 -11.00 2.52 -4.56
CA GLU A 128 -12.36 3.03 -4.79
C GLU A 128 -13.23 2.07 -5.63
N THR A 129 -12.61 1.12 -6.34
CA THR A 129 -13.31 0.26 -7.30
C THR A 129 -13.68 -1.12 -6.75
N ILE A 130 -13.20 -1.49 -5.55
CA ILE A 130 -13.41 -2.80 -4.94
C ILE A 130 -14.62 -2.89 -4.00
#